data_AF-A0A4R0H696-F1
#
_entry.id   AF-A0A4R0H696-F1
#
_cell.length_a   1.000
_cell.length_b   1.000
_cell.length_c   1.000
_cell.angle_alpha   90.00
_cell.angle_beta   90.00
_cell.angle_gamma   90.00
#
_symmetry.space_group_name_H-M   'P 1'
#
loop_
_entity.id
_entity.type
_entity.pdbx_description
1 polymer ?
#
loop_
_entity_poly.entity_id
_entity_poly.type
_entity_poly.pdbx_seq_one_letter_code
_entity_poly.pdbx_strand_id
1 'polypeptide(L)'
;MSRRTRQIKASHAGLLFDGSAPVAATANTRLDAIVVPAARPASELQTVINLAAELDVPLVVLCSRSTQLGQVVRRVKDTFRAQALVIEVPEDYRPPCPAPKTSAEKFQQASAGRSSDLSVKRNIGLLLGRLLGWNKILFVDDDIRALKARDVRRLTGYLDRHPVASMVSSDFPDNSVVCHARRKVRPQDVFVSGAVLGVDLQRPELSFFADIYNEDWFFFARHAARRAIPKIGEVRQLEYDPFADPQRAAREEFGDLLAEGLYAAFEGQSGATFEEQLRIAMQPGYWDYFKGVRLKTITETLADIKAAKSSLGDTEYRRIEKSLETAKDWALSISSELCVEFVKSWQEDEELWQKMLSNLPSRLTKQDALAQLKLPRWISCGYGLPTESETNLASAGAVC
;
A
#
# COMPACT_ATOMS: atom_id res chain seq x y z
N MET A 1 6.42 26.62 -30.75
CA MET A 1 6.14 25.86 -29.51
C MET A 1 6.00 24.37 -29.82
N SER A 2 7.07 23.72 -30.26
CA SER A 2 7.10 22.27 -30.53
C SER A 2 8.34 21.70 -29.86
N ARG A 3 8.15 21.06 -28.69
CA ARG A 3 9.17 20.24 -28.05
C ARG A 3 8.52 19.27 -27.07
N ARG A 4 8.60 18.00 -27.45
CA ARG A 4 8.55 16.79 -26.61
C ARG A 4 7.19 16.37 -26.07
N THR A 5 6.37 15.83 -26.96
CA THR A 5 5.55 14.65 -26.64
C THR A 5 6.52 13.48 -26.42
N ARG A 6 7.18 13.42 -25.25
CA ARG A 6 7.77 12.16 -24.80
C ARG A 6 6.58 11.24 -24.57
N GLN A 7 6.45 10.23 -25.42
CA GLN A 7 5.61 9.07 -25.19
C GLN A 7 5.86 8.63 -23.75
N ILE A 8 4.87 8.81 -22.87
CA ILE A 8 4.96 8.31 -21.49
C ILE A 8 5.18 6.81 -21.64
N LYS A 9 6.38 6.35 -21.27
CA LYS A 9 6.69 4.93 -21.30
C LYS A 9 5.75 4.29 -20.29
N ALA A 10 5.09 3.21 -20.68
CA ALA A 10 4.09 2.53 -19.86
C ALA A 10 4.69 1.72 -18.69
N SER A 11 5.84 2.17 -18.17
CA SER A 11 6.63 1.49 -17.17
C SER A 11 7.42 2.52 -16.38
N HIS A 12 7.17 2.56 -15.07
CA HIS A 12 7.89 3.43 -14.14
C HIS A 12 9.19 2.80 -13.63
N ALA A 13 9.68 1.73 -14.27
CA ALA A 13 10.87 1.00 -13.83
C ALA A 13 12.12 1.91 -13.66
N GLY A 14 12.19 3.03 -14.37
CA GLY A 14 13.27 4.03 -14.23
C GLY A 14 13.28 4.80 -12.89
N LEU A 15 12.25 4.63 -12.06
CA LEU A 15 12.17 5.15 -10.70
C LEU A 15 12.65 4.15 -9.64
N LEU A 16 12.94 2.91 -10.04
CA LEU A 16 13.48 1.87 -9.16
C LEU A 16 14.99 1.79 -9.28
N PHE A 17 15.61 1.38 -8.18
CA PHE A 17 16.99 0.95 -8.15
C PHE A 17 17.04 -0.57 -7.93
N ASP A 18 17.94 -1.26 -8.66
CA ASP A 18 18.10 -2.70 -8.53
C ASP A 18 18.76 -3.06 -7.18
N GLY A 19 17.98 -3.66 -6.29
CA GLY A 19 18.46 -4.13 -5.00
C GLY A 19 18.85 -5.62 -5.00
N SER A 20 19.19 -6.17 -6.16
CA SER A 20 19.66 -7.55 -6.27
C SER A 20 20.99 -7.79 -5.54
N ALA A 21 21.83 -6.76 -5.41
CA ALA A 21 23.14 -6.83 -4.78
C ALA A 21 23.06 -7.21 -3.29
N PRO A 22 24.00 -8.04 -2.79
CA PRO A 22 24.11 -8.29 -1.36
C PRO A 22 24.47 -7.00 -0.61
N VAL A 23 23.77 -6.72 0.48
CA VAL A 23 24.13 -5.64 1.42
C VAL A 23 24.83 -6.27 2.61
N ALA A 24 25.99 -5.71 3.00
CA ALA A 24 26.70 -6.14 4.19
C ALA A 24 25.78 -6.02 5.42
N ALA A 25 25.66 -7.09 6.20
CA ALA A 25 24.85 -7.06 7.40
C ALA A 25 25.45 -6.08 8.40
N THR A 26 24.70 -5.04 8.77
CA THR A 26 25.03 -4.17 9.89
C THR A 26 24.46 -4.78 11.19
N ALA A 27 24.92 -4.27 12.34
CA ALA A 27 24.43 -4.70 13.65
C ALA A 27 22.92 -4.43 13.87
N ASN A 28 22.27 -3.60 13.04
CA ASN A 28 20.85 -3.20 13.15
C ASN A 28 19.95 -3.81 12.04
N THR A 29 20.27 -5.02 11.58
CA THR A 29 19.60 -5.68 10.45
C THR A 29 18.32 -6.45 10.79
N ARG A 30 17.85 -6.42 12.05
CA ARG A 30 16.64 -7.15 12.43
C ARG A 30 15.38 -6.32 12.18
N LEU A 31 14.32 -6.97 11.72
CA LEU A 31 12.96 -6.42 11.77
C LEU A 31 12.41 -6.55 13.19
N ASP A 32 11.72 -5.52 13.64
CA ASP A 32 11.01 -5.56 14.92
C ASP A 32 9.67 -6.30 14.79
N ALA A 33 9.00 -6.16 13.63
CA ALA A 33 7.74 -6.86 13.36
C ALA A 33 7.46 -7.01 11.85
N ILE A 34 6.63 -8.00 11.54
CA ILE A 34 5.92 -8.11 10.26
C ILE A 34 4.45 -7.73 10.50
N VAL A 35 3.98 -6.66 9.85
CA VAL A 35 2.62 -6.15 9.98
C VAL A 35 1.77 -6.63 8.80
N VAL A 36 0.63 -7.23 9.10
CA VAL A 36 -0.28 -7.82 8.10
C VAL A 36 -1.65 -7.16 8.18
N PRO A 37 -2.00 -6.27 7.23
CA PRO A 37 -3.34 -5.68 7.14
C PRO A 37 -4.34 -6.71 6.59
N ALA A 38 -4.89 -7.57 7.43
CA ALA A 38 -5.68 -8.73 7.03
C ALA A 38 -7.18 -8.40 6.86
N ALA A 39 -7.76 -8.79 5.73
CA ALA A 39 -9.17 -8.70 5.37
C ALA A 39 -9.77 -10.05 4.89
N ARG A 40 -8.93 -10.99 4.48
CA ARG A 40 -9.28 -12.32 3.94
C ARG A 40 -9.32 -13.39 5.04
N PRO A 41 -9.93 -14.57 4.79
CA PRO A 41 -9.98 -15.64 5.77
C PRO A 41 -8.59 -15.97 6.35
N ALA A 42 -8.54 -16.32 7.64
CA ALA A 42 -7.28 -16.58 8.33
C ALA A 42 -6.45 -17.74 7.70
N SER A 43 -7.05 -18.57 6.84
CA SER A 43 -6.33 -19.57 6.02
C SER A 43 -5.24 -18.96 5.15
N GLU A 44 -5.46 -17.74 4.66
CA GLU A 44 -4.55 -17.06 3.75
C GLU A 44 -3.25 -16.61 4.44
N LEU A 45 -3.26 -16.53 5.79
CA LEU A 45 -2.14 -16.05 6.59
C LEU A 45 -1.06 -17.10 6.87
N GLN A 46 -1.28 -18.39 6.56
CA GLN A 46 -0.33 -19.43 6.95
C GLN A 46 1.08 -19.20 6.38
N THR A 47 1.18 -18.65 5.16
CA THR A 47 2.46 -18.35 4.52
C THR A 47 3.25 -17.32 5.33
N VAL A 48 2.61 -16.23 5.75
CA VAL A 48 3.28 -15.16 6.51
C VAL A 48 3.56 -15.56 7.96
N ILE A 49 2.72 -16.41 8.57
CA ILE A 49 2.97 -17.02 9.89
C ILE A 49 4.24 -17.89 9.85
N ASN A 50 4.38 -18.75 8.84
CA ASN A 50 5.57 -19.58 8.68
C ASN A 50 6.83 -18.74 8.46
N LEU A 51 6.73 -17.68 7.63
CA LEU A 51 7.84 -16.76 7.37
C LEU A 51 8.30 -16.05 8.65
N ALA A 52 7.37 -15.55 9.45
CA ALA A 52 7.65 -14.88 10.72
C ALA A 52 8.36 -15.83 11.71
N ALA A 53 7.90 -17.08 11.81
CA ALA A 53 8.54 -18.11 12.62
C ALA A 53 9.96 -18.46 12.14
N GLU A 54 10.19 -18.55 10.83
CA GLU A 54 11.52 -18.80 10.25
C GLU A 54 12.50 -17.64 10.53
N LEU A 55 12.00 -16.41 10.45
CA LEU A 55 12.77 -15.19 10.69
C LEU A 55 12.98 -14.88 12.17
N ASP A 56 12.26 -15.55 13.06
CA ASP A 56 12.19 -15.21 14.48
C ASP A 56 11.71 -13.75 14.67
N VAL A 57 10.69 -13.33 13.92
CA VAL A 57 10.14 -11.95 13.97
C VAL A 57 8.67 -12.03 14.35
N PRO A 58 8.18 -11.28 15.34
CA PRO A 58 6.78 -11.32 15.72
C PRO A 58 5.88 -10.72 14.63
N LEU A 59 4.67 -11.26 14.52
CA LEU A 59 3.62 -10.69 13.68
C LEU A 59 2.81 -9.63 14.41
N VAL A 60 2.31 -8.66 13.66
CA VAL A 60 1.15 -7.85 14.02
C VAL A 60 0.07 -8.10 12.98
N VAL A 61 -1.02 -8.77 13.36
CA VAL A 61 -2.12 -9.07 12.43
C VAL A 61 -3.30 -8.16 12.75
N LEU A 62 -3.60 -7.26 11.81
CA LEU A 62 -4.69 -6.30 11.92
C LEU A 62 -5.92 -6.88 11.24
N CYS A 63 -6.81 -7.47 12.02
CA CYS A 63 -7.95 -8.25 11.56
C CYS A 63 -9.16 -7.36 11.28
N SER A 64 -9.70 -7.46 10.07
CA SER A 64 -11.02 -6.94 9.71
C SER A 64 -11.74 -7.89 8.76
N ARG A 65 -13.03 -7.62 8.50
CA ARG A 65 -13.86 -8.33 7.50
C ARG A 65 -13.86 -9.85 7.73
N SER A 66 -13.28 -10.63 6.81
CA SER A 66 -13.26 -12.10 6.90
C SER A 66 -12.15 -12.63 7.82
N THR A 67 -11.25 -11.78 8.30
CA THR A 67 -10.20 -12.18 9.23
C THR A 67 -10.72 -12.16 10.66
N GLN A 68 -10.88 -13.33 11.26
CA GLN A 68 -11.37 -13.44 12.63
C GLN A 68 -10.22 -13.63 13.62
N LEU A 69 -10.17 -12.78 14.65
CA LEU A 69 -9.12 -12.76 15.68
C LEU A 69 -8.83 -14.16 16.26
N GLY A 70 -9.87 -14.89 16.69
CA GLY A 70 -9.69 -16.23 17.29
C GLY A 70 -9.10 -17.27 16.32
N GLN A 71 -9.43 -17.19 15.03
CA GLN A 71 -8.89 -18.10 14.02
C GLN A 71 -7.40 -17.84 13.76
N VAL A 72 -6.99 -16.57 13.75
CA VAL A 72 -5.57 -16.19 13.63
C VAL A 72 -4.78 -16.68 14.84
N VAL A 73 -5.29 -16.44 16.06
CA VAL A 73 -4.64 -16.88 17.31
C VAL A 73 -4.42 -18.38 17.32
N ARG A 74 -5.40 -19.18 16.90
CA ARG A 74 -5.26 -20.64 16.80
C ARG A 74 -4.12 -21.03 15.86
N ARG A 75 -4.08 -20.46 14.65
CA ARG A 75 -3.03 -20.75 13.67
C ARG A 75 -1.63 -20.40 14.16
N VAL A 76 -1.49 -19.26 14.84
CA VAL A 76 -0.21 -18.83 15.43
C VAL A 76 0.22 -19.81 16.52
N LYS A 77 -0.68 -20.20 17.43
CA LYS A 77 -0.38 -21.18 18.50
C LYS A 77 -0.04 -22.57 17.96
N ASP A 78 -0.64 -22.96 16.83
CA ASP A 78 -0.39 -24.25 16.18
C ASP A 78 0.92 -24.27 15.36
N THR A 79 1.56 -23.10 15.16
CA THR A 79 2.78 -22.99 14.34
C THR A 79 4.02 -22.82 15.23
N PHE A 80 4.91 -23.81 15.22
CA PHE A 80 6.15 -23.79 16.00
C PHE A 80 6.95 -22.50 15.81
N ARG A 81 7.37 -21.86 16.92
CA ARG A 81 8.10 -20.58 17.00
C ARG A 81 7.34 -19.33 16.52
N ALA A 82 6.10 -19.45 16.04
CA ALA A 82 5.33 -18.27 15.68
C ALA A 82 4.91 -17.48 16.94
N GLN A 83 4.94 -16.16 16.82
CA GLN A 83 4.47 -15.21 17.82
C GLN A 83 3.70 -14.10 17.11
N ALA A 84 2.62 -13.63 17.71
CA ALA A 84 1.81 -12.57 17.14
C ALA A 84 1.13 -11.70 18.19
N LEU A 85 1.00 -10.41 17.86
CA LEU A 85 -0.01 -9.52 18.38
C LEU A 85 -1.16 -9.44 17.36
N VAL A 86 -2.30 -10.02 17.71
CA VAL A 86 -3.50 -10.06 16.86
C VAL A 86 -4.47 -9.00 17.37
N ILE A 87 -4.85 -8.07 16.51
CA ILE A 87 -5.67 -6.91 16.87
C ILE A 87 -6.90 -6.92 15.98
N GLU A 88 -8.08 -6.75 16.56
CA GLU A 88 -9.30 -6.50 15.80
C GLU A 88 -9.41 -5.01 15.50
N VAL A 89 -9.60 -4.66 14.23
CA VAL A 89 -9.77 -3.28 13.77
C VAL A 89 -11.25 -3.08 13.43
N PRO A 90 -11.98 -2.25 14.18
CA PRO A 90 -13.39 -1.93 13.89
C PRO A 90 -13.57 -1.33 12.49
N GLU A 91 -14.70 -1.61 11.84
CA GLU A 91 -14.99 -1.09 10.49
C GLU A 91 -15.05 0.45 10.44
N ASP A 92 -15.52 1.07 11.52
CA ASP A 92 -15.62 2.51 11.71
C ASP A 92 -14.39 3.11 12.42
N TYR A 93 -13.32 2.33 12.60
CA TYR A 93 -12.14 2.78 13.33
C TYR A 93 -11.58 4.08 12.72
N ARG A 94 -11.28 5.02 13.61
CA ARG A 94 -10.53 6.23 13.30
C ARG A 94 -9.35 6.28 14.25
N PRO A 95 -8.11 6.44 13.73
CA PRO A 95 -6.97 6.70 14.59
C PRO A 95 -7.27 7.90 15.49
N PRO A 96 -6.69 7.97 16.69
CA PRO A 96 -6.92 9.07 17.64
C PRO A 96 -6.34 10.42 17.18
N CYS A 97 -6.06 10.61 15.89
CA CYS A 97 -5.56 11.85 15.30
C CYS A 97 -6.64 12.54 14.44
N PRO A 98 -6.45 13.82 14.07
CA PRO A 98 -7.33 14.47 13.10
C PRO A 98 -7.44 13.64 11.82
N ALA A 99 -8.65 13.56 11.27
CA ALA A 99 -8.88 12.86 10.01
C ALA A 99 -8.06 13.55 8.90
N PRO A 100 -7.33 12.79 8.06
CA PRO A 100 -6.61 13.36 6.92
C PRO A 100 -7.59 14.09 5.99
N LYS A 101 -7.16 15.24 5.45
CA LYS A 101 -7.89 15.99 4.42
C LYS A 101 -8.13 15.13 3.17
N THR A 102 -7.22 14.21 2.88
CA THR A 102 -7.35 13.21 1.82
C THR A 102 -8.53 12.23 2.00
N SER A 103 -9.09 12.13 3.21
CA SER A 103 -10.31 11.36 3.49
C SER A 103 -11.61 12.16 3.31
N ALA A 104 -11.54 13.41 2.85
CA ALA A 104 -12.72 14.26 2.67
C ALA A 104 -13.75 13.65 1.70
N GLU A 105 -15.03 13.97 1.92
CA GLU A 105 -16.16 13.38 1.19
C GLU A 105 -16.03 13.48 -0.33
N LYS A 106 -15.54 14.61 -0.86
CA LYS A 106 -15.33 14.80 -2.31
C LYS A 106 -14.36 13.78 -2.91
N PHE A 107 -13.34 13.35 -2.17
CA PHE A 107 -12.38 12.34 -2.64
C PHE A 107 -12.96 10.93 -2.51
N GLN A 108 -13.83 10.69 -1.53
CA GLN A 108 -14.61 9.46 -1.43
C GLN A 108 -15.60 9.33 -2.60
N GLN A 109 -16.30 10.41 -2.94
CA GLN A 109 -17.19 10.48 -4.10
C GLN A 109 -16.41 10.24 -5.41
N ALA A 110 -15.24 10.88 -5.57
CA ALA A 110 -14.35 10.63 -6.71
C ALA A 110 -13.85 9.19 -6.78
N SER A 111 -13.72 8.52 -5.63
CA SER A 111 -13.36 7.10 -5.53
C SER A 111 -14.58 6.17 -5.53
N ALA A 112 -15.73 6.61 -6.05
CA ALA A 112 -16.96 5.81 -6.14
C ALA A 112 -17.40 5.17 -4.81
N GLY A 113 -17.19 5.88 -3.69
CA GLY A 113 -17.48 5.38 -2.35
C GLY A 113 -16.60 4.20 -1.93
N ARG A 114 -15.33 4.16 -2.36
CA ARG A 114 -14.37 3.09 -2.03
C ARG A 114 -14.31 2.84 -0.52
N SER A 115 -14.85 1.69 -0.09
CA SER A 115 -14.67 1.18 1.27
C SER A 115 -13.46 0.24 1.34
N SER A 116 -12.30 0.76 1.76
CA SER A 116 -11.09 -0.01 2.07
C SER A 116 -10.57 0.40 3.44
N ASP A 117 -10.09 -0.57 4.20
CA ASP A 117 -9.44 -0.39 5.50
C ASP A 117 -7.91 -0.53 5.42
N LEU A 118 -7.35 -0.70 4.22
CA LEU A 118 -5.94 -0.99 4.00
C LEU A 118 -5.03 0.15 4.49
N SER A 119 -5.28 1.39 4.03
CA SER A 119 -4.51 2.58 4.43
C SER A 119 -4.55 2.78 5.95
N VAL A 120 -5.74 2.60 6.56
CA VAL A 120 -5.92 2.71 8.01
C VAL A 120 -5.09 1.67 8.75
N LYS A 121 -5.15 0.40 8.34
CA LYS A 121 -4.34 -0.67 8.96
C LYS A 121 -2.83 -0.44 8.78
N ARG A 122 -2.38 0.02 7.61
CA ARG A 122 -0.97 0.34 7.41
C ARG A 122 -0.53 1.52 8.31
N ASN A 123 -1.35 2.56 8.45
CA ASN A 123 -1.10 3.66 9.39
C ASN A 123 -1.10 3.20 10.87
N ILE A 124 -1.97 2.27 11.26
CA ILE A 124 -1.90 1.63 12.60
C ILE A 124 -0.53 0.97 12.79
N GLY A 125 -0.02 0.25 11.79
CA GLY A 125 1.32 -0.35 11.84
C GLY A 125 2.43 0.67 12.08
N LEU A 126 2.39 1.82 11.38
CA LEU A 126 3.35 2.91 11.58
C LEU A 126 3.27 3.49 13.00
N LEU A 127 2.06 3.82 13.46
CA LEU A 127 1.84 4.42 14.78
C LEU A 127 2.23 3.45 15.90
N LEU A 128 1.81 2.19 15.80
CA LEU A 128 2.16 1.16 16.76
C LEU A 128 3.68 0.98 16.85
N GLY A 129 4.36 0.93 15.71
CA GLY A 129 5.82 0.84 15.70
C GLY A 129 6.49 2.03 16.37
N ARG A 130 6.00 3.25 16.14
CA ARG A 130 6.50 4.46 16.83
C ARG A 130 6.27 4.42 18.34
N LEU A 131 5.06 4.07 18.77
CA LEU A 131 4.70 3.97 20.18
C LEU A 131 5.54 2.91 20.90
N LEU A 132 5.85 1.79 20.26
CA LEU A 132 6.69 0.72 20.81
C LEU A 132 8.20 0.98 20.69
N GLY A 133 8.61 2.04 19.98
CA GLY A 133 10.03 2.35 19.76
C GLY A 133 10.72 1.39 18.79
N TRP A 134 9.98 0.81 17.84
CA TRP A 134 10.53 -0.03 16.78
C TRP A 134 11.33 0.77 15.76
N ASN A 135 12.33 0.13 15.17
CA ASN A 135 13.18 0.70 14.14
C ASN A 135 12.69 0.33 12.74
N LYS A 136 12.41 -0.95 12.48
CA LYS A 136 12.09 -1.43 11.12
C LYS A 136 10.94 -2.41 11.15
N ILE A 137 9.98 -2.19 10.26
CA ILE A 137 8.86 -3.11 10.07
C ILE A 137 8.77 -3.53 8.60
N LEU A 138 8.08 -4.64 8.38
CA LEU A 138 7.70 -5.12 7.06
C LEU A 138 6.18 -5.21 6.97
N PHE A 139 5.56 -4.46 6.07
CA PHE A 139 4.18 -4.70 5.66
C PHE A 139 4.12 -5.86 4.68
N VAL A 140 3.16 -6.75 4.87
CA VAL A 140 2.87 -7.87 3.96
C VAL A 140 1.36 -8.01 3.83
N ASP A 141 0.82 -7.91 2.62
CA ASP A 141 -0.62 -8.13 2.39
C ASP A 141 -0.99 -9.61 2.55
N ASP A 142 -2.23 -9.89 2.96
CA ASP A 142 -2.68 -11.23 3.35
C ASP A 142 -2.85 -12.22 2.19
N ASP A 143 -2.79 -11.73 0.94
CA ASP A 143 -2.82 -12.51 -0.29
C ASP A 143 -1.43 -12.77 -0.88
N ILE A 144 -0.35 -12.34 -0.22
CA ILE A 144 1.01 -12.55 -0.73
C ILE A 144 1.55 -13.93 -0.41
N ARG A 145 2.22 -14.52 -1.41
CA ARG A 145 2.79 -15.86 -1.44
C ARG A 145 4.23 -15.82 -1.95
N ALA A 146 4.91 -16.97 -1.81
CA ALA A 146 6.29 -17.18 -2.27
C ALA A 146 7.35 -16.23 -1.68
N LEU A 147 7.07 -15.64 -0.51
CA LEU A 147 8.03 -14.88 0.29
C LEU A 147 9.21 -15.77 0.70
N LYS A 148 10.42 -15.26 0.55
CA LYS A 148 11.66 -15.97 0.94
C LYS A 148 12.34 -15.21 2.07
N ALA A 149 12.67 -15.89 3.16
CA ALA A 149 13.35 -15.29 4.30
C ALA A 149 14.67 -14.58 3.91
N ARG A 150 15.41 -15.12 2.94
CA ARG A 150 16.63 -14.48 2.41
C ARG A 150 16.36 -13.10 1.78
N ASP A 151 15.24 -12.95 1.10
CA ASP A 151 14.86 -11.71 0.42
C ASP A 151 14.39 -10.68 1.44
N VAL A 152 13.68 -11.12 2.49
CA VAL A 152 13.33 -10.28 3.63
C VAL A 152 14.57 -9.77 4.36
N ARG A 153 15.53 -10.64 4.69
CA ARG A 153 16.79 -10.22 5.35
C ARG A 153 17.56 -9.20 4.50
N ARG A 154 17.61 -9.40 3.19
CA ARG A 154 18.23 -8.45 2.25
C ARG A 154 17.49 -7.12 2.23
N LEU A 155 16.17 -7.14 2.15
CA LEU A 155 15.32 -5.95 2.22
C LEU A 155 15.59 -5.16 3.53
N THR A 156 15.70 -5.84 4.67
CA THR A 156 16.01 -5.19 5.95
C THR A 156 17.40 -4.56 6.00
N GLY A 157 18.38 -5.12 5.28
CA GLY A 157 19.70 -4.51 5.09
C GLY A 157 19.64 -3.23 4.26
N TYR A 158 18.81 -3.19 3.22
CA TYR A 158 18.59 -1.95 2.45
C TYR A 158 17.96 -0.84 3.28
N LEU A 159 17.14 -1.19 4.30
CA LEU A 159 16.52 -0.20 5.18
C LEU A 159 17.52 0.63 6.01
N ASP A 160 18.79 0.20 6.13
CA ASP A 160 19.83 1.02 6.77
C ASP A 160 20.12 2.33 6.02
N ARG A 161 19.96 2.31 4.69
CA ARG A 161 20.33 3.41 3.80
C ARG A 161 19.14 3.98 3.03
N HIS A 162 18.05 3.23 2.96
CA HIS A 162 16.84 3.59 2.23
C HIS A 162 15.66 3.52 3.19
N PRO A 163 14.92 4.62 3.43
CA PRO A 163 13.77 4.61 4.34
C PRO A 163 12.68 3.59 3.99
N VAL A 164 12.62 3.20 2.72
CA VAL A 164 11.66 2.23 2.18
C VAL A 164 12.38 1.27 1.24
N ALA A 165 11.93 0.03 1.20
CA ALA A 165 12.34 -0.97 0.23
C ALA A 165 11.18 -1.93 -0.03
N SER A 166 11.01 -2.39 -1.28
CA SER A 166 9.82 -3.19 -1.64
C SER A 166 10.18 -4.37 -2.55
N MET A 167 9.34 -5.40 -2.52
CA MET A 167 9.40 -6.53 -3.45
C MET A 167 8.39 -6.33 -4.58
N VAL A 168 8.66 -6.92 -5.75
CA VAL A 168 7.72 -6.92 -6.87
C VAL A 168 6.88 -8.18 -6.86
N SER A 169 5.57 -8.05 -7.02
CA SER A 169 4.70 -9.18 -7.33
C SER A 169 4.82 -9.51 -8.83
N SER A 170 5.57 -10.55 -9.20
CA SER A 170 5.78 -10.87 -10.62
C SER A 170 4.63 -11.68 -11.21
N ASP A 171 4.06 -12.59 -10.42
CA ASP A 171 2.90 -13.40 -10.79
C ASP A 171 1.63 -12.83 -10.15
N PHE A 172 0.68 -12.43 -11.02
CA PHE A 172 -0.56 -11.74 -10.68
C PHE A 172 -0.34 -10.45 -9.86
N PRO A 173 0.22 -9.38 -10.47
CA PRO A 173 0.58 -8.20 -9.71
C PRO A 173 -0.61 -7.40 -9.22
N ASP A 174 -0.35 -6.66 -8.14
CA ASP A 174 -1.30 -5.75 -7.50
C ASP A 174 -1.50 -4.50 -8.36
N ASN A 175 -2.36 -4.64 -9.35
CA ASN A 175 -2.63 -3.66 -10.39
C ASN A 175 -4.12 -3.37 -10.47
N SER A 176 -4.47 -2.19 -10.99
CA SER A 176 -5.87 -1.82 -11.21
C SER A 176 -6.57 -2.73 -12.21
N VAL A 177 -7.90 -2.71 -12.20
CA VAL A 177 -8.74 -3.42 -13.18
C VAL A 177 -8.36 -3.07 -14.63
N VAL A 178 -8.07 -1.79 -14.91
CA VAL A 178 -7.63 -1.34 -16.24
C VAL A 178 -6.29 -1.97 -16.62
N CYS A 179 -5.34 -2.01 -15.68
CA CYS A 179 -4.05 -2.65 -15.90
C CYS A 179 -4.16 -4.17 -16.14
N HIS A 180 -5.03 -4.87 -15.39
CA HIS A 180 -5.30 -6.30 -15.64
C HIS A 180 -5.89 -6.54 -17.03
N ALA A 181 -6.84 -5.69 -17.46
CA ALA A 181 -7.40 -5.77 -18.80
C ALA A 181 -6.33 -5.54 -19.88
N ARG A 182 -5.47 -4.53 -19.69
CA ARG A 182 -4.38 -4.23 -20.63
C ARG A 182 -3.39 -5.38 -20.76
N ARG A 183 -3.04 -6.04 -19.66
CA ARG A 183 -2.15 -7.22 -19.63
C ARG A 183 -2.66 -8.41 -20.43
N LYS A 184 -3.98 -8.53 -20.63
CA LYS A 184 -4.58 -9.59 -21.46
C LYS A 184 -4.23 -9.44 -22.95
N VAL A 185 -3.87 -8.23 -23.39
CA VAL A 185 -3.67 -7.89 -24.81
C VAL A 185 -2.34 -7.23 -25.11
N ARG A 186 -1.61 -6.75 -24.09
CA ARG A 186 -0.31 -6.11 -24.23
C ARG A 186 0.64 -6.49 -23.08
N PRO A 187 1.94 -6.67 -23.35
CA PRO A 187 2.94 -6.73 -22.29
C PRO A 187 2.94 -5.45 -21.45
N GLN A 188 3.11 -5.60 -20.14
CA GLN A 188 3.20 -4.50 -19.19
C GLN A 188 4.16 -4.88 -18.07
N ASP A 189 5.12 -3.98 -17.79
CA ASP A 189 6.03 -4.13 -16.66
C ASP A 189 5.29 -3.98 -15.33
N VAL A 190 5.91 -4.47 -14.26
CA VAL A 190 5.39 -4.36 -12.90
C VAL A 190 6.27 -3.41 -12.09
N PHE A 191 5.65 -2.40 -11.50
CA PHE A 191 6.29 -1.53 -10.52
C PHE A 191 6.20 -2.16 -9.11
N VAL A 192 6.99 -1.68 -8.15
CA VAL A 192 6.84 -2.11 -6.76
C VAL A 192 5.52 -1.61 -6.18
N SER A 193 4.95 -2.34 -5.23
CA SER A 193 3.76 -1.93 -4.48
C SER A 193 3.95 -2.09 -2.97
N GLY A 194 2.91 -1.73 -2.21
CA GLY A 194 2.80 -1.90 -0.77
C GLY A 194 2.61 -3.35 -0.33
N ALA A 195 2.42 -4.27 -1.28
CA ALA A 195 2.17 -5.68 -1.04
C ALA A 195 3.25 -6.34 -0.16
N VAL A 196 4.51 -5.95 -0.35
CA VAL A 196 5.62 -6.28 0.55
C VAL A 196 6.54 -5.07 0.67
N LEU A 197 6.37 -4.29 1.74
CA LEU A 197 7.01 -2.99 1.92
C LEU A 197 7.74 -2.92 3.27
N GLY A 198 9.06 -2.82 3.20
CA GLY A 198 9.91 -2.50 4.34
C GLY A 198 9.91 -1.01 4.62
N VAL A 199 9.87 -0.65 5.90
CA VAL A 199 9.88 0.75 6.35
C VAL A 199 10.85 0.91 7.52
N ASP A 200 11.74 1.90 7.41
CA ASP A 200 12.54 2.42 8.51
C ASP A 200 11.73 3.49 9.25
N LEU A 201 11.28 3.13 10.46
CA LEU A 201 10.49 3.97 11.34
C LEU A 201 11.33 5.02 12.07
N GLN A 202 12.64 5.12 11.88
CA GLN A 202 13.45 6.14 12.57
C GLN A 202 13.60 7.43 11.76
N ARG A 203 13.07 7.47 10.55
CA ARG A 203 13.21 8.62 9.64
C ARG A 203 12.25 9.75 10.01
N PRO A 204 12.71 11.01 10.11
CA PRO A 204 11.82 12.14 10.41
C PRO A 204 10.83 12.40 9.27
N GLU A 205 11.21 12.14 8.02
CA GLU A 205 10.37 12.30 6.83
C GLU A 205 9.41 11.12 6.58
N LEU A 206 9.12 10.29 7.58
CA LEU A 206 8.22 9.14 7.44
C LEU A 206 6.82 9.63 7.04
N SER A 207 6.36 9.22 5.85
CA SER A 207 5.05 9.58 5.32
C SER A 207 3.93 8.72 5.94
N PHE A 208 2.72 8.87 5.42
CA PHE A 208 1.52 8.13 5.81
C PHE A 208 0.85 7.51 4.57
N PHE A 209 -0.04 6.55 4.81
CA PHE A 209 -0.85 5.94 3.77
C PHE A 209 -2.15 6.74 3.62
N ALA A 210 -2.30 7.47 2.51
CA ALA A 210 -3.51 8.24 2.23
C ALA A 210 -4.73 7.34 2.02
N ASP A 211 -5.94 7.82 2.29
CA ASP A 211 -7.16 7.04 2.05
C ASP A 211 -7.60 7.12 0.58
N ILE A 212 -6.82 6.46 -0.27
CA ILE A 212 -7.05 6.35 -1.71
C ILE A 212 -6.66 4.95 -2.19
N TYR A 213 -6.95 4.58 -3.43
CA TYR A 213 -6.31 3.41 -4.06
C TYR A 213 -4.88 3.76 -4.50
N ASN A 214 -3.95 2.81 -4.47
CA ASN A 214 -2.50 3.02 -4.62
C ASN A 214 -1.93 3.96 -3.53
N GLU A 215 -2.40 3.86 -2.29
CA GLU A 215 -1.94 4.69 -1.17
C GLU A 215 -0.44 4.55 -0.87
N ASP A 216 0.13 3.40 -1.21
CA ASP A 216 1.53 3.07 -1.14
C ASP A 216 2.39 3.95 -2.06
N TRP A 217 1.90 4.24 -3.27
CA TRP A 217 2.61 5.12 -4.21
C TRP A 217 2.75 6.54 -3.68
N PHE A 218 1.78 7.02 -2.91
CA PHE A 218 1.87 8.29 -2.19
C PHE A 218 2.83 8.17 -1.01
N PHE A 219 2.73 7.10 -0.21
CA PHE A 219 3.60 6.87 0.94
C PHE A 219 5.09 6.93 0.58
N PHE A 220 5.51 6.32 -0.54
CA PHE A 220 6.91 6.33 -0.98
C PHE A 220 7.23 7.29 -2.13
N ALA A 221 6.31 8.22 -2.48
CA ALA A 221 6.45 9.13 -3.62
C ALA A 221 7.77 9.92 -3.63
N ARG A 222 8.18 10.45 -2.47
CA ARG A 222 9.44 11.20 -2.33
C ARG A 222 10.67 10.35 -2.65
N HIS A 223 10.63 9.06 -2.33
CA HIS A 223 11.71 8.11 -2.63
C HIS A 223 11.68 7.69 -4.11
N ALA A 224 10.50 7.52 -4.69
CA ALA A 224 10.33 7.25 -6.12
C ALA A 224 10.86 8.41 -6.98
N ALA A 225 10.50 9.65 -6.64
CA ALA A 225 10.98 10.88 -7.29
C ALA A 225 12.51 11.00 -7.30
N ARG A 226 13.15 10.51 -6.24
CA ARG A 226 14.61 10.45 -6.07
C ARG A 226 15.25 9.21 -6.71
N ARG A 227 14.46 8.31 -7.33
CA ARG A 227 14.90 7.03 -7.91
C ARG A 227 15.63 6.14 -6.89
N ALA A 228 15.13 6.17 -5.65
CA ALA A 228 15.83 5.67 -4.48
C ALA A 228 15.11 4.51 -3.79
N ILE A 229 14.12 3.89 -4.46
CA ILE A 229 13.39 2.72 -3.94
C ILE A 229 14.11 1.45 -4.40
N PRO A 230 14.70 0.67 -3.48
CA PRO A 230 15.27 -0.63 -3.81
C PRO A 230 14.16 -1.63 -4.14
N LYS A 231 14.27 -2.25 -5.32
CA LYS A 231 13.49 -3.43 -5.71
C LYS A 231 14.21 -4.69 -5.24
N ILE A 232 13.59 -5.46 -4.34
CA ILE A 232 14.20 -6.65 -3.72
C ILE A 232 13.37 -7.90 -3.99
N GLY A 233 13.95 -8.86 -4.71
CA GLY A 233 13.31 -10.16 -4.91
C GLY A 233 11.94 -10.06 -5.61
N GLU A 234 11.24 -11.19 -5.58
CA GLU A 234 9.93 -11.33 -6.21
C GLU A 234 9.01 -12.15 -5.32
N VAL A 235 7.74 -11.78 -5.34
CA VAL A 235 6.65 -12.47 -4.65
C VAL A 235 5.51 -12.75 -5.62
N ARG A 236 4.48 -13.44 -5.14
CA ARG A 236 3.27 -13.73 -5.89
C ARG A 236 2.07 -13.23 -5.12
N GLN A 237 1.07 -12.72 -5.81
CA GLN A 237 -0.24 -12.49 -5.20
C GLN A 237 -1.15 -13.69 -5.48
N LEU A 238 -2.09 -13.95 -4.58
CA LEU A 238 -3.17 -14.88 -4.85
C LEU A 238 -4.02 -14.37 -6.02
N GLU A 239 -4.25 -15.22 -7.01
CA GLU A 239 -5.09 -14.88 -8.16
C GLU A 239 -6.53 -14.61 -7.71
N TYR A 240 -7.17 -13.64 -8.36
CA TYR A 240 -8.59 -13.33 -8.21
C TYR A 240 -9.18 -12.92 -9.57
N ASP A 241 -10.51 -12.83 -9.69
CA ASP A 241 -11.15 -12.27 -10.89
C ASP A 241 -11.28 -10.75 -10.73
N PRO A 242 -10.43 -9.92 -11.40
CA PRO A 242 -10.51 -8.46 -11.29
C PRO A 242 -11.76 -7.90 -11.96
N PHE A 243 -12.43 -8.67 -12.80
CA PHE A 243 -13.61 -8.25 -13.56
C PHE A 243 -14.92 -8.79 -12.96
N ALA A 244 -14.86 -9.42 -11.78
CA ALA A 244 -16.04 -9.95 -11.10
C ALA A 244 -17.04 -8.86 -10.72
N ASP A 245 -16.56 -7.66 -10.38
CA ASP A 245 -17.37 -6.47 -10.11
C ASP A 245 -16.85 -5.28 -10.93
N PRO A 246 -17.56 -4.86 -11.99
CA PRO A 246 -17.19 -3.69 -12.77
C PRO A 246 -17.07 -2.39 -11.97
N GLN A 247 -17.81 -2.25 -10.87
CA GLN A 247 -17.72 -1.06 -10.00
C GLN A 247 -16.38 -0.97 -9.28
N ARG A 248 -15.61 -2.06 -9.21
CA ARG A 248 -14.23 -2.01 -8.75
C ARG A 248 -13.39 -1.06 -9.60
N ALA A 249 -13.61 -1.04 -10.91
CA ALA A 249 -12.87 -0.15 -11.81
C ALA A 249 -13.14 1.33 -11.50
N ALA A 250 -14.38 1.69 -11.17
CA ALA A 250 -14.71 3.05 -10.70
C ALA A 250 -14.05 3.39 -9.36
N ARG A 251 -14.03 2.45 -8.41
CA ARG A 251 -13.42 2.64 -7.07
C ARG A 251 -11.90 2.81 -7.10
N GLU A 252 -11.24 2.29 -8.12
CA GLU A 252 -9.79 2.38 -8.30
C GLU A 252 -9.36 3.59 -9.14
N GLU A 253 -10.20 4.04 -10.10
CA GLU A 253 -9.79 4.97 -11.16
C GLU A 253 -9.24 6.31 -10.66
N PHE A 254 -9.80 6.89 -9.60
CA PHE A 254 -9.28 8.16 -9.06
C PHE A 254 -7.85 8.01 -8.50
N GLY A 255 -7.61 6.93 -7.75
CA GLY A 255 -6.27 6.61 -7.25
C GLY A 255 -5.30 6.25 -8.35
N ASP A 256 -5.74 5.47 -9.34
CA ASP A 256 -4.90 5.08 -10.48
C ASP A 256 -4.51 6.29 -11.33
N LEU A 257 -5.46 7.19 -11.62
CA LEU A 257 -5.20 8.45 -12.34
C LEU A 257 -4.16 9.31 -11.60
N LEU A 258 -4.33 9.49 -10.29
CA LEU A 258 -3.44 10.31 -9.48
C LEU A 258 -2.04 9.69 -9.32
N ALA A 259 -1.97 8.39 -9.04
CA ALA A 259 -0.70 7.69 -8.84
C ALA A 259 0.12 7.63 -10.14
N GLU A 260 -0.48 7.17 -11.24
CA GLU A 260 0.18 7.12 -12.55
C GLU A 260 0.56 8.52 -13.04
N GLY A 261 -0.30 9.52 -12.81
CA GLY A 261 0.00 10.91 -13.16
C GLY A 261 1.18 11.44 -12.37
N LEU A 262 1.15 11.32 -11.04
CA LEU A 262 2.25 11.78 -10.19
C LEU A 262 3.59 11.13 -10.61
N TYR A 263 3.59 9.83 -10.92
CA TYR A 263 4.79 9.10 -11.30
C TYR A 263 5.27 9.45 -12.71
N ALA A 264 4.36 9.69 -13.66
CA ALA A 264 4.71 10.23 -14.97
C ALA A 264 5.36 11.62 -14.89
N ALA A 265 4.97 12.46 -13.92
CA ALA A 265 5.64 13.73 -13.66
C ALA A 265 7.09 13.53 -13.17
N PHE A 266 7.33 12.56 -12.29
CA PHE A 266 8.66 12.21 -11.78
C PHE A 266 9.61 11.71 -12.87
N GLU A 267 9.09 10.89 -13.78
CA GLU A 267 9.86 10.38 -14.93
C GLU A 267 10.23 11.49 -15.92
N GLY A 268 9.34 12.46 -16.10
CA GLY A 268 9.54 13.59 -17.00
C GLY A 268 10.72 14.50 -16.61
N GLN A 269 11.13 14.50 -15.34
CA GLN A 269 12.08 15.46 -14.76
C GLN A 269 13.25 14.80 -14.02
N SER A 270 14.06 14.02 -14.75
CA SER A 270 15.31 13.49 -14.18
C SER A 270 16.23 14.61 -13.68
N GLY A 271 16.62 14.53 -12.40
CA GLY A 271 17.52 15.49 -11.75
C GLY A 271 16.84 16.67 -11.04
N ALA A 272 15.52 16.84 -11.19
CA ALA A 272 14.76 17.85 -10.43
C ALA A 272 14.52 17.41 -8.98
N THR A 273 14.34 18.35 -8.06
CA THR A 273 13.95 18.06 -6.68
C THR A 273 12.52 17.54 -6.61
N PHE A 274 12.13 16.94 -5.48
CA PHE A 274 10.76 16.48 -5.27
C PHE A 274 9.76 17.63 -5.39
N GLU A 275 10.10 18.79 -4.84
CA GLU A 275 9.27 19.99 -4.83
C GLU A 275 9.09 20.56 -6.24
N GLU A 276 10.14 20.53 -7.08
CA GLU A 276 10.07 20.95 -8.49
C GLU A 276 9.16 20.03 -9.31
N GLN A 277 9.25 18.72 -9.08
CA GLN A 277 8.42 17.72 -9.74
C GLN A 277 6.95 17.85 -9.30
N LEU A 278 6.73 17.99 -7.99
CA LEU A 278 5.41 18.18 -7.40
C LEU A 278 4.72 19.44 -7.92
N ARG A 279 5.48 20.52 -8.17
CA ARG A 279 4.94 21.76 -8.76
C ARG A 279 4.24 21.52 -10.10
N ILE A 280 4.63 20.50 -10.88
CA ILE A 280 3.91 20.09 -12.09
C ILE A 280 2.54 19.53 -11.72
N ALA A 281 2.50 18.58 -10.78
CA ALA A 281 1.27 17.96 -10.29
C ALA A 281 0.36 18.95 -9.55
N MET A 282 0.84 20.16 -9.22
CA MET A 282 0.03 21.26 -8.69
C MET A 282 -0.62 22.13 -9.78
N GLN A 283 -0.44 21.82 -11.08
CA GLN A 283 -1.04 22.56 -12.19
C GLN A 283 -2.27 21.83 -12.75
N PRO A 284 -3.44 22.47 -12.87
CA PRO A 284 -4.62 21.84 -13.48
C PRO A 284 -4.37 21.35 -14.91
N GLY A 285 -3.67 22.15 -15.72
CA GLY A 285 -3.37 21.78 -17.11
C GLY A 285 -2.49 20.52 -17.26
N TYR A 286 -1.73 20.15 -16.23
CA TYR A 286 -1.03 18.87 -16.21
C TYR A 286 -2.01 17.70 -16.14
N TRP A 287 -3.00 17.79 -15.26
CA TRP A 287 -4.02 16.76 -15.08
C TRP A 287 -4.99 16.68 -16.24
N ASP A 288 -5.32 17.80 -16.90
CA ASP A 288 -6.11 17.76 -18.15
C ASP A 288 -5.39 16.94 -19.23
N TYR A 289 -4.09 17.21 -19.41
CA TYR A 289 -3.25 16.45 -20.32
C TYR A 289 -3.18 14.97 -19.93
N PHE A 290 -2.88 14.68 -18.65
CA PHE A 290 -2.68 13.30 -18.20
C PHE A 290 -3.98 12.49 -18.21
N LYS A 291 -5.12 13.09 -17.86
CA LYS A 291 -6.45 12.50 -18.05
C LYS A 291 -6.70 12.14 -19.50
N GLY A 292 -6.28 12.98 -20.45
CA GLY A 292 -6.31 12.64 -21.88
C GLY A 292 -5.48 11.39 -22.22
N VAL A 293 -4.28 11.25 -21.65
CA VAL A 293 -3.44 10.05 -21.81
C VAL A 293 -4.13 8.81 -21.20
N ARG A 294 -4.72 8.95 -20.01
CA ARG A 294 -5.42 7.86 -19.33
C ARG A 294 -6.64 7.37 -20.13
N LEU A 295 -7.49 8.29 -20.59
CA LEU A 295 -8.66 7.97 -21.42
C LEU A 295 -8.28 7.31 -22.75
N LYS A 296 -7.20 7.78 -23.36
CA LYS A 296 -6.65 7.15 -24.57
C LYS A 296 -6.22 5.72 -24.29
N THR A 297 -5.50 5.48 -23.19
CA THR A 297 -5.05 4.14 -22.78
C THR A 297 -6.22 3.17 -22.58
N ILE A 298 -7.28 3.62 -21.89
CA ILE A 298 -8.50 2.81 -21.69
C ILE A 298 -9.17 2.50 -23.02
N THR A 299 -9.29 3.50 -23.90
CA THR A 299 -9.94 3.34 -25.22
C THR A 299 -9.15 2.41 -26.16
N GLU A 300 -7.82 2.51 -26.17
CA GLU A 300 -6.96 1.59 -26.92
C GLU A 300 -7.07 0.16 -26.38
N THR A 301 -7.09 0.00 -25.05
CA THR A 301 -7.28 -1.32 -24.42
C THR A 301 -8.64 -1.93 -24.76
N LEU A 302 -9.71 -1.14 -24.76
CA LEU A 302 -11.04 -1.59 -25.22
C LEU A 302 -11.01 -2.08 -26.67
N ALA A 303 -10.34 -1.35 -27.56
CA ALA A 303 -10.22 -1.74 -28.96
C ALA A 303 -9.45 -3.05 -29.14
N ASP A 304 -8.35 -3.23 -28.39
CA ASP A 304 -7.56 -4.47 -28.42
C ASP A 304 -8.34 -5.67 -27.84
N ILE A 305 -9.08 -5.48 -26.74
CA ILE A 305 -9.94 -6.51 -26.15
C ILE A 305 -11.03 -6.93 -27.14
N LYS A 306 -11.62 -5.97 -27.86
CA LYS A 306 -12.60 -6.24 -28.93
C LYS A 306 -11.99 -7.04 -30.08
N ALA A 307 -10.76 -6.72 -30.48
CA ALA A 307 -10.03 -7.50 -31.49
C ALA A 307 -9.70 -8.93 -30.99
N ALA A 308 -9.47 -9.11 -29.69
CA ALA A 308 -9.19 -10.40 -29.05
C ALA A 308 -10.44 -11.16 -28.58
N LYS A 309 -11.66 -10.74 -28.96
CA LYS A 309 -12.91 -11.33 -28.45
C LYS A 309 -12.99 -12.86 -28.65
N SER A 310 -12.52 -13.35 -29.81
CA SER A 310 -12.56 -14.79 -30.13
C SER A 310 -11.67 -15.64 -29.21
N SER A 311 -10.61 -15.07 -28.61
CA SER A 311 -9.70 -15.81 -27.72
C SER A 311 -10.08 -15.72 -26.24
N LEU A 312 -10.83 -14.70 -25.81
CA LEU A 312 -11.25 -14.51 -24.41
C LEU A 312 -12.56 -15.26 -24.06
N GLY A 313 -13.37 -15.58 -25.07
CA GLY A 313 -14.72 -16.12 -24.86
C GLY A 313 -15.72 -15.03 -24.44
N ASP A 314 -17.00 -15.27 -24.72
CA ASP A 314 -18.02 -14.21 -24.62
C ASP A 314 -18.23 -13.67 -23.20
N THR A 315 -18.17 -14.53 -22.18
CA THR A 315 -18.39 -14.12 -20.79
C THR A 315 -17.25 -13.26 -20.25
N GLU A 316 -16.00 -13.67 -20.47
CA GLU A 316 -14.83 -12.91 -20.03
C GLU A 316 -14.75 -11.57 -20.77
N TYR A 317 -14.96 -11.58 -22.10
CA TYR A 317 -15.02 -10.37 -22.91
C TYR A 317 -16.00 -9.33 -22.36
N ARG A 318 -17.25 -9.72 -22.08
CA ARG A 318 -18.28 -8.79 -21.57
C ARG A 318 -17.92 -8.22 -20.20
N ARG A 319 -17.30 -9.01 -19.32
CA ARG A 319 -16.85 -8.53 -18.00
C ARG A 319 -15.73 -7.52 -18.13
N ILE A 320 -14.73 -7.79 -18.97
CA ILE A 320 -13.62 -6.87 -19.23
C ILE A 320 -14.14 -5.57 -19.87
N GLU A 321 -14.96 -5.69 -20.92
CA GLU A 321 -15.57 -4.56 -21.62
C GLU A 321 -16.34 -3.67 -20.63
N LYS A 322 -17.22 -4.27 -19.80
CA LYS A 322 -18.02 -3.51 -18.85
C LYS A 322 -17.17 -2.79 -17.81
N SER A 323 -16.12 -3.42 -17.31
CA SER A 323 -15.18 -2.81 -16.36
C SER A 323 -14.41 -1.64 -16.98
N LEU A 324 -13.94 -1.77 -18.22
CA LEU A 324 -13.22 -0.72 -18.93
C LEU A 324 -14.14 0.46 -19.29
N GLU A 325 -15.38 0.21 -19.70
CA GLU A 325 -16.39 1.26 -19.90
C GLU A 325 -16.64 2.00 -18.58
N THR A 326 -16.76 1.27 -17.48
CA THR A 326 -16.97 1.85 -16.15
C THR A 326 -15.80 2.74 -15.72
N ALA A 327 -14.55 2.27 -15.91
CA ALA A 327 -13.35 3.08 -15.67
C ALA A 327 -13.33 4.35 -16.54
N LYS A 328 -13.68 4.23 -17.83
CA LYS A 328 -13.71 5.34 -18.77
C LYS A 328 -14.71 6.42 -18.35
N ASP A 329 -15.93 6.02 -18.03
CA ASP A 329 -17.00 6.93 -17.59
C ASP A 329 -16.60 7.64 -16.29
N TRP A 330 -15.98 6.91 -15.37
CA TRP A 330 -15.50 7.49 -14.11
C TRP A 330 -14.34 8.47 -14.33
N ALA A 331 -13.35 8.10 -15.15
CA ALA A 331 -12.23 8.96 -15.54
C ALA A 331 -12.71 10.28 -16.18
N LEU A 332 -13.79 10.24 -16.98
CA LEU A 332 -14.39 11.44 -17.58
C LEU A 332 -14.96 12.39 -16.52
N SER A 333 -15.46 11.87 -15.40
CA SER A 333 -16.08 12.67 -14.33
C SER A 333 -15.08 13.39 -13.42
N ILE A 334 -13.85 12.87 -13.32
CA ILE A 334 -12.81 13.45 -12.45
C ILE A 334 -12.28 14.75 -13.06
N SER A 335 -12.36 15.88 -12.34
CA SER A 335 -11.80 17.16 -12.79
C SER A 335 -10.33 17.32 -12.46
N SER A 336 -9.61 18.13 -13.23
CA SER A 336 -8.21 18.44 -12.97
C SER A 336 -8.01 19.26 -11.69
N GLU A 337 -8.98 20.12 -11.35
CA GLU A 337 -8.98 20.87 -10.09
C GLU A 337 -9.05 19.93 -8.89
N LEU A 338 -9.86 18.87 -8.97
CA LEU A 338 -9.96 17.88 -7.91
C LEU A 338 -8.65 17.12 -7.72
N CYS A 339 -7.94 16.81 -8.81
CA CYS A 339 -6.62 16.21 -8.72
C CYS A 339 -5.60 17.13 -8.03
N VAL A 340 -5.55 18.41 -8.42
CA VAL A 340 -4.68 19.41 -7.75
C VAL A 340 -5.03 19.53 -6.27
N GLU A 341 -6.32 19.57 -5.96
CA GLU A 341 -6.79 19.68 -4.58
C GLU A 341 -6.41 18.47 -3.73
N PHE A 342 -6.47 17.26 -4.31
CA PHE A 342 -5.99 16.06 -3.65
C PHE A 342 -4.50 16.14 -3.34
N VAL A 343 -3.67 16.50 -4.32
CA VAL A 343 -2.21 16.60 -4.13
C VAL A 343 -1.87 17.65 -3.06
N LYS A 344 -2.57 18.79 -3.02
CA LYS A 344 -2.41 19.78 -1.94
C LYS A 344 -2.81 19.22 -0.58
N SER A 345 -3.97 18.58 -0.50
CA SER A 345 -4.48 17.97 0.74
C SER A 345 -3.51 16.92 1.28
N TRP A 346 -2.96 16.09 0.40
CA TRP A 346 -1.97 15.07 0.75
C TRP A 346 -0.69 15.66 1.32
N GLN A 347 -0.18 16.76 0.77
CA GLN A 347 1.04 17.40 1.27
C GLN A 347 0.80 18.09 2.62
N GLU A 348 -0.35 18.74 2.80
CA GLU A 348 -0.74 19.31 4.09
C GLU A 348 -0.91 18.20 5.15
N ASP A 349 -1.50 17.06 4.78
CA ASP A 349 -1.61 15.90 5.66
C ASP A 349 -0.23 15.30 6.00
N GLU A 350 0.72 15.28 5.07
CA GLU A 350 2.09 14.80 5.30
C GLU A 350 2.82 15.65 6.35
N GLU A 351 2.71 16.98 6.28
CA GLU A 351 3.28 17.88 7.28
C GLU A 351 2.64 17.68 8.67
N LEU A 352 1.31 17.59 8.72
CA LEU A 352 0.58 17.35 9.97
C LEU A 352 0.94 15.99 10.57
N TRP A 353 1.06 14.96 9.72
CA TRP A 353 1.45 13.62 10.13
C TRP A 353 2.86 13.59 10.73
N GLN A 354 3.85 14.18 10.07
CA GLN A 354 5.23 14.22 10.57
C GLN A 354 5.31 14.97 11.90
N LYS A 355 4.61 16.09 12.04
CA LYS A 355 4.52 16.84 13.30
C LYS A 355 3.85 16.03 14.42
N MET A 356 2.80 15.28 14.10
CA MET A 356 2.14 14.40 15.05
C MET A 356 3.09 13.29 15.50
N LEU A 357 3.73 12.59 14.55
CA LEU A 357 4.68 11.51 14.82
C LEU A 357 5.85 11.96 15.71
N SER A 358 6.37 13.17 15.51
CA SER A 358 7.48 13.69 16.33
C SER A 358 7.10 13.94 17.80
N ASN A 359 5.80 14.08 18.08
CA ASN A 359 5.29 14.34 19.43
C ASN A 359 4.75 13.08 20.12
N LEU A 360 4.68 11.95 19.41
CA LEU A 360 4.21 10.70 20.01
C LEU A 360 5.22 10.20 21.05
N PRO A 361 4.74 9.64 22.18
CA PRO A 361 5.62 8.91 23.08
C PRO A 361 6.22 7.70 22.35
N SER A 362 7.38 7.26 22.82
CA SER A 362 8.03 6.03 22.34
C SER A 362 8.34 5.10 23.51
N ARG A 363 8.53 3.82 23.20
CA ARG A 363 8.85 2.76 24.18
C ARG A 363 7.75 2.50 25.20
N LEU A 364 6.50 2.66 24.80
CA LEU A 364 5.34 2.22 25.56
C LEU A 364 5.29 0.69 25.64
N THR A 365 4.55 0.17 26.61
CA THR A 365 4.17 -1.25 26.60
C THR A 365 3.16 -1.51 25.48
N LYS A 366 2.98 -2.78 25.07
CA LYS A 366 1.95 -3.16 24.09
C LYS A 366 0.57 -2.70 24.52
N GLN A 367 0.25 -2.87 25.81
CA GLN A 367 -1.02 -2.48 26.39
C GLN A 367 -1.25 -0.96 26.30
N ASP A 368 -0.26 -0.16 26.71
CA ASP A 368 -0.36 1.30 26.67
C ASP A 368 -0.42 1.83 25.24
N ALA A 369 0.35 1.24 24.31
CA ALA A 369 0.31 1.60 22.90
C ALA A 369 -1.07 1.33 22.27
N LEU A 370 -1.69 0.18 22.58
CA LEU A 370 -3.02 -0.16 22.07
C LEU A 370 -4.13 0.68 22.71
N ALA A 371 -3.98 1.00 24.00
CA ALA A 371 -4.87 1.95 24.68
C ALA A 371 -4.78 3.35 24.05
N GLN A 372 -3.57 3.84 23.79
CA GLN A 372 -3.33 5.10 23.08
C GLN A 372 -3.99 5.10 21.71
N LEU A 373 -3.89 4.00 20.96
CA LEU A 373 -4.53 3.82 19.65
C LEU A 373 -6.04 3.56 19.72
N LYS A 374 -6.64 3.43 20.91
CA LYS A 374 -8.05 3.05 21.09
C LYS A 374 -8.41 1.76 20.35
N LEU A 375 -7.52 0.76 20.42
CA LEU A 375 -7.71 -0.58 19.85
C LEU A 375 -7.88 -1.59 20.99
N PRO A 376 -9.09 -1.72 21.56
CA PRO A 376 -9.28 -2.43 22.82
C PRO A 376 -9.20 -3.96 22.64
N ARG A 377 -9.65 -4.48 21.49
CA ARG A 377 -9.74 -5.92 21.23
C ARG A 377 -8.46 -6.47 20.62
N TRP A 378 -7.62 -7.10 21.44
CA TRP A 378 -6.36 -7.70 21.01
C TRP A 378 -5.97 -8.93 21.83
N ILE A 379 -5.11 -9.77 21.23
CA ILE A 379 -4.49 -10.93 21.87
C ILE A 379 -3.01 -11.00 21.50
N SER A 380 -2.13 -11.08 22.49
CA SER A 380 -0.72 -11.46 22.33
C SER A 380 -0.60 -12.97 22.55
N CYS A 381 -0.04 -13.69 21.58
CA CYS A 381 0.05 -15.16 21.61
C CYS A 381 1.31 -15.69 20.91
N GLY A 382 1.64 -16.95 21.16
CA GLY A 382 2.69 -17.68 20.45
C GLY A 382 2.70 -19.17 20.80
N TYR A 383 3.48 -19.94 20.06
CA TYR A 383 3.63 -21.38 20.32
C TYR A 383 4.18 -21.65 21.73
N GLY A 384 3.40 -22.35 22.56
CA GLY A 384 3.78 -22.68 23.94
C GLY A 384 3.89 -21.48 24.90
N LEU A 385 3.45 -20.29 24.48
CA LEU A 385 3.50 -19.07 25.29
C LEU A 385 2.15 -18.79 25.97
N PRO A 386 2.14 -18.16 27.17
CA PRO A 386 0.93 -17.61 27.76
C PRO A 386 0.23 -16.64 26.81
N THR A 387 -1.09 -16.59 26.91
CA THR A 387 -1.90 -15.65 26.14
C THR A 387 -2.19 -14.43 27.00
N GLU A 388 -1.89 -13.24 26.51
CA GLU A 388 -2.26 -11.97 27.14
C GLU A 388 -3.40 -11.33 26.32
N SER A 389 -4.42 -10.80 27.00
CA SER A 389 -5.61 -10.21 26.38
C SER A 389 -6.15 -9.02 27.16
N GLU A 390 -7.10 -8.31 26.55
CA GLU A 390 -7.79 -7.07 26.98
C GLU A 390 -8.28 -6.99 28.45
N THR A 391 -8.44 -8.11 29.16
CA THR A 391 -9.17 -8.21 30.45
C THR A 391 -8.63 -7.39 31.64
N ASN A 392 -7.68 -6.47 31.45
CA ASN A 392 -7.07 -5.64 32.52
C ASN A 392 -6.91 -4.15 32.19
N LEU A 393 -7.73 -3.54 31.32
CA LEU A 393 -7.56 -2.11 30.96
C LEU A 393 -8.36 -1.15 31.87
N ALA A 394 -7.64 -0.37 32.68
CA ALA A 394 -8.12 0.94 33.15
C ALA A 394 -7.93 1.98 32.04
N SER A 395 -8.84 2.94 31.92
CA SER A 395 -8.79 3.99 30.89
C SER A 395 -7.56 4.88 31.07
N ALA A 396 -6.55 4.72 30.23
CA ALA A 396 -5.49 5.72 30.07
C ALA A 396 -6.08 6.96 29.38
N GLY A 397 -5.89 8.13 29.96
CA GLY A 397 -6.31 9.40 29.36
C GLY A 397 -5.66 9.57 27.99
N ALA A 398 -6.48 9.72 26.96
CA ALA A 398 -5.99 9.91 25.59
C ALA A 398 -5.13 11.18 25.51
N VAL A 399 -3.91 11.06 25.01
CA VAL A 399 -3.07 12.20 24.66
C VAL A 399 -3.07 12.33 23.14
N CYS A 400 -3.92 13.17 22.56
CA CYS A 400 -3.77 13.68 21.20
C CYS A 400 -4.10 15.17 21.20
#